data_AF-A0AAF0HXZ3-F1
#
_entry.id   AF-A0AAF0HXZ3-F1
#
_cell.length_a   1.000
_cell.length_b   1.000
_cell.length_c   1.000
_cell.angle_alpha   90.00
_cell.angle_beta   90.00
_cell.angle_gamma   90.00
#
_symmetry.space_group_name_H-M   'P 1'
#
loop_
_entity.id
_entity.type
_entity.pdbx_description
1 polymer ?
#
loop_
_entity_poly.entity_id
_entity_poly.type
_entity_poly.pdbx_seq_one_letter_code
_entity_poly.pdbx_strand_id
1 'polypeptide(L)'
;MDIAETYLNCLMADQIPSVAGAEIDFAECRLSDAEIISIRPIVDDLLVEYKDWREQHHSLIFKDIAGYQVFCAEGTSLSHGAYVSTDPLIDIACMALGDANPHDFHAYSFISAWTNRSVLCIIAKRILAQSSAS
;
A
#
# COMPACT_ATOMS: atom_id res chain seq x y z
N MET A 1 -20.32 -5.95 -29.59
CA MET A 1 -19.98 -5.59 -28.20
C MET A 1 -18.56 -5.07 -28.27
N ASP A 2 -18.43 -3.76 -28.35
CA ASP A 2 -17.19 -3.08 -28.73
C ASP A 2 -16.27 -3.03 -27.51
N ILE A 3 -15.11 -3.64 -27.64
CA ILE A 3 -14.12 -3.76 -26.56
C ILE A 3 -13.68 -2.35 -26.11
N ALA A 4 -13.72 -1.37 -27.01
CA ALA A 4 -13.37 0.02 -26.74
C ALA A 4 -14.29 0.71 -25.71
N GLU A 5 -15.59 0.42 -25.71
CA GLU A 5 -16.53 1.02 -24.75
C GLU A 5 -16.34 0.49 -23.33
N THR A 6 -15.86 -0.76 -23.20
CA THR A 6 -15.55 -1.35 -21.88
C THR A 6 -14.30 -0.72 -21.26
N TYR A 7 -13.27 -0.45 -22.06
CA TYR A 7 -12.05 0.24 -21.60
C TYR A 7 -12.34 1.70 -21.20
N LEU A 8 -13.21 2.39 -21.93
CA LEU A 8 -13.56 3.78 -21.62
C LEU A 8 -14.34 3.89 -20.29
N ASN A 9 -15.21 2.92 -19.99
CA ASN A 9 -15.95 2.89 -18.73
C ASN A 9 -15.07 2.54 -17.52
N CYS A 10 -14.02 1.73 -17.69
CA CYS A 10 -13.01 1.53 -16.63
C CYS A 10 -12.20 2.80 -16.37
N LEU A 11 -11.77 3.50 -17.42
CA LEU A 11 -11.01 4.76 -17.31
C LEU A 11 -11.82 5.92 -16.71
N MET A 12 -13.14 5.89 -16.82
CA MET A 12 -14.04 6.92 -16.29
C MET A 12 -14.43 6.69 -14.82
N ALA A 13 -14.17 5.51 -14.25
CA ALA A 13 -14.41 5.23 -12.82
C ALA A 13 -13.27 5.72 -11.91
N ASP A 14 -12.11 6.06 -12.49
CA ASP A 14 -10.89 6.42 -11.76
C ASP A 14 -10.71 7.93 -11.50
N GLN A 15 -11.80 8.70 -11.44
CA GLN A 15 -11.73 10.04 -10.83
C GLN A 15 -11.67 9.93 -9.31
N ILE A 16 -10.59 9.33 -8.81
CA ILE A 16 -10.15 9.53 -7.44
C ILE A 16 -9.53 10.93 -7.42
N PRO A 17 -10.06 11.85 -6.58
CA PRO A 17 -9.54 13.21 -6.53
C PRO A 17 -8.04 13.15 -6.25
N SER A 18 -7.27 14.11 -6.78
CA SER A 18 -5.89 14.36 -6.37
C SER A 18 -5.86 14.50 -4.83
N VAL A 19 -5.64 13.40 -4.12
CA VAL A 19 -5.76 13.35 -2.67
C VAL A 19 -4.52 14.02 -2.10
N ALA A 20 -4.70 15.21 -1.53
CA ALA A 20 -3.73 15.83 -0.65
C ALA A 20 -3.63 14.99 0.64
N GLY A 21 -2.84 13.92 0.59
CA GLY A 21 -2.42 13.18 1.78
C GLY A 21 -1.17 13.81 2.37
N ALA A 22 -1.05 13.81 3.69
CA ALA A 22 0.20 14.20 4.35
C ALA A 22 1.18 13.03 4.23
N GLU A 23 2.43 13.31 3.87
CA GLU A 23 3.50 12.32 4.01
C GLU A 23 3.69 11.99 5.48
N ILE A 24 3.83 10.70 5.79
CA ILE A 24 3.91 10.20 7.16
C ILE A 24 5.13 9.30 7.32
N ASP A 25 5.59 9.18 8.56
CA ASP A 25 6.47 8.08 8.95
C ASP A 25 5.62 6.82 9.18
N PHE A 26 5.93 5.74 8.46
CA PHE A 26 5.21 4.46 8.60
C PHE A 26 5.29 3.90 10.03
N ALA A 27 6.36 4.20 10.77
CA ALA A 27 6.49 3.79 12.16
C ALA A 27 5.44 4.46 13.08
N GLU A 28 4.88 5.60 12.67
CA GLU A 28 3.82 6.30 13.42
C GLU A 28 2.43 5.71 13.14
N CYS A 29 2.28 4.88 12.11
CA CYS A 29 1.03 4.17 11.83
C CYS A 29 0.72 3.19 12.96
N ARG A 30 -0.38 3.43 13.68
CA ARG A 30 -0.88 2.53 14.73
C ARG A 30 -1.58 1.32 14.10
N LEU A 31 -0.77 0.36 13.66
CA LEU A 31 -1.25 -0.88 13.02
C LEU A 31 -1.48 -2.03 13.99
N SER A 32 -1.23 -1.85 15.29
CA SER A 32 -1.58 -2.86 16.30
C SER A 32 -3.08 -3.05 16.35
N ASP A 33 -3.51 -4.31 16.22
CA ASP A 33 -4.91 -4.73 16.16
C ASP A 33 -5.71 -4.11 15.00
N ALA A 34 -5.02 -3.58 13.99
CA ALA A 34 -5.64 -3.15 12.76
C ALA A 34 -5.96 -4.35 11.85
N GLU A 35 -6.94 -4.20 10.97
CA GLU A 35 -7.30 -5.20 9.97
C GLU A 35 -7.26 -4.57 8.57
N ILE A 36 -6.52 -5.17 7.65
CA ILE A 36 -6.50 -4.72 6.26
C ILE A 36 -7.85 -5.07 5.63
N ILE A 37 -8.53 -4.06 5.10
CA ILE A 37 -9.85 -4.20 4.47
C ILE A 37 -9.72 -4.38 2.96
N SER A 38 -8.85 -3.60 2.32
CA SER A 38 -8.65 -3.71 0.88
C SER A 38 -7.25 -3.27 0.45
N ILE A 39 -6.78 -3.86 -0.65
CA ILE A 39 -5.55 -3.47 -1.32
C ILE A 39 -5.87 -3.22 -2.79
N ARG A 40 -5.74 -1.96 -3.25
CA ARG A 40 -6.14 -1.57 -4.60
C ARG A 40 -5.01 -0.81 -5.31
N PRO A 41 -4.52 -1.30 -6.45
CA PRO A 41 -3.64 -0.51 -7.29
C PRO A 41 -4.41 0.71 -7.83
N ILE A 42 -3.74 1.85 -7.82
CA ILE A 42 -4.14 3.09 -8.51
C ILE A 42 -2.97 3.42 -9.46
N VAL A 43 -3.16 4.29 -10.46
CA VAL A 43 -2.08 4.64 -11.41
C VAL A 43 -0.77 4.93 -10.68
N ASP A 44 0.23 4.08 -10.92
CA ASP A 44 1.58 4.09 -10.32
C ASP A 44 1.68 4.04 -8.78
N ASP A 45 0.55 3.80 -8.11
CA ASP A 45 0.38 3.88 -6.66
C ASP A 45 -0.35 2.64 -6.11
N LEU A 46 -0.32 2.47 -4.78
CA LEU A 46 -1.12 1.44 -4.10
C LEU A 46 -1.88 2.05 -2.93
N LEU A 47 -3.21 1.90 -2.94
CA LEU A 47 -4.07 2.24 -1.82
C LEU A 47 -4.27 1.01 -0.95
N VAL A 48 -3.96 1.15 0.34
CA VAL A 48 -4.24 0.18 1.38
C VAL A 48 -5.24 0.80 2.35
N GLU A 49 -6.41 0.19 2.43
CA GLU A 49 -7.42 0.54 3.42
C GLU A 49 -7.36 -0.44 4.57
N TYR A 50 -7.44 0.09 5.79
CA TYR A 50 -7.49 -0.71 7.00
C TYR A 50 -8.46 -0.08 7.99
N LYS A 51 -8.92 -0.88 8.95
CA LYS A 51 -9.63 -0.39 10.12
C LYS A 51 -8.80 -0.61 11.37
N ASP A 52 -8.87 0.31 12.32
CA ASP A 52 -8.26 0.14 13.63
C ASP A 52 -9.18 -0.62 14.61
N TRP A 53 -8.69 -0.86 15.83
CA TRP A 53 -9.44 -1.52 16.91
C TRP A 53 -10.73 -0.79 17.33
N ARG A 54 -10.93 0.47 16.91
CA ARG A 54 -12.15 1.26 17.12
C ARG A 54 -13.08 1.21 15.92
N GLU A 55 -12.80 0.32 14.96
CA GLU A 55 -13.50 0.20 13.67
C GLU A 55 -13.45 1.50 12.84
N GLN A 56 -12.46 2.38 13.10
CA GLN A 56 -12.26 3.59 12.28
C GLN A 56 -11.49 3.22 11.02
N HIS A 57 -12.00 3.67 9.88
CA HIS A 57 -11.40 3.43 8.57
C HIS A 57 -10.31 4.45 8.28
N HIS A 58 -9.16 3.93 7.85
CA HIS A 58 -7.97 4.67 7.49
C HIS A 58 -7.46 4.23 6.13
N SER A 59 -6.79 5.15 5.43
CA SER A 59 -6.26 4.91 4.09
C SER A 59 -4.81 5.34 4.01
N LEU A 60 -3.96 4.43 3.51
CA LEU A 60 -2.56 4.67 3.21
C LEU A 60 -2.36 4.59 1.70
N ILE A 61 -1.72 5.62 1.14
CA ILE A 61 -1.37 5.65 -0.27
C ILE A 61 0.15 5.53 -0.38
N PHE A 62 0.61 4.42 -0.93
CA PHE A 62 2.01 4.20 -1.27
C PHE A 62 2.25 4.76 -2.66
N LYS A 63 3.17 5.72 -2.75
CA LYS A 63 3.45 6.45 -3.98
C LYS A 63 4.65 5.90 -4.71
N ASP A 64 4.58 5.93 -6.04
CA ASP A 64 5.69 5.56 -6.91
C ASP A 64 6.12 4.10 -6.62
N ILE A 65 5.19 3.15 -6.77
CA ILE A 65 5.42 1.75 -6.40
C ILE A 65 6.36 1.05 -7.39
N ALA A 66 7.30 0.26 -6.88
CA ALA A 66 8.12 -0.64 -7.70
C ALA A 66 7.54 -2.07 -7.74
N GLY A 67 6.77 -2.45 -6.73
CA GLY A 67 6.13 -3.76 -6.64
C GLY A 67 5.62 -4.06 -5.24
N TYR A 68 4.86 -5.15 -5.10
CA TYR A 68 4.39 -5.61 -3.80
C TYR A 68 4.12 -7.12 -3.82
N GLN A 69 4.12 -7.72 -2.63
CA GLN A 69 3.76 -9.13 -2.39
C GLN A 69 2.61 -9.21 -1.40
N VAL A 70 1.63 -10.07 -1.68
CA VAL A 70 0.43 -10.23 -0.86
C VAL A 70 0.20 -11.71 -0.52
N PHE A 71 -0.07 -11.98 0.75
CA PHE A 71 -0.38 -13.31 1.28
C PHE A 71 -1.62 -13.25 2.17
N CYS A 72 -2.81 -13.40 1.58
CA CYS A 72 -4.10 -13.36 2.28
C CYS A 72 -4.23 -12.15 3.25
N ALA A 73 -3.76 -10.97 2.81
CA ALA A 73 -3.65 -9.80 3.67
C ALA A 73 -5.01 -9.25 4.12
N GLU A 74 -5.99 -9.22 3.22
CA GLU A 74 -7.34 -8.74 3.51
C GLU A 74 -8.02 -9.62 4.56
N GLY A 75 -8.66 -8.99 5.54
CA GLY A 75 -9.28 -9.66 6.69
C GLY A 75 -8.29 -10.14 7.75
N THR A 76 -6.98 -9.92 7.56
CA THR A 76 -5.98 -10.34 8.55
C THR A 76 -5.72 -9.24 9.59
N SER A 77 -5.82 -9.62 10.86
CA SER A 77 -5.40 -8.77 12.00
C SER A 77 -3.88 -8.62 12.04
N LEU A 78 -3.44 -7.39 12.27
CA LEU A 78 -2.06 -6.96 12.27
C LEU A 78 -1.51 -6.80 13.69
N SER A 79 -0.24 -7.12 13.87
CA SER A 79 0.49 -6.80 15.09
C SER A 79 1.19 -5.45 14.98
N HIS A 80 1.84 -5.19 13.85
CA HIS A 80 2.60 -3.96 13.61
C HIS A 80 2.95 -3.82 12.13
N GLY A 81 3.39 -2.62 11.75
CA GLY A 81 4.13 -2.38 10.52
C GLY A 81 5.63 -2.50 10.77
N ALA A 82 6.37 -2.90 9.75
CA ALA A 82 7.83 -2.84 9.71
C ALA A 82 8.28 -2.05 8.48
N TYR A 83 9.28 -1.21 8.65
CA TYR A 83 9.91 -0.42 7.60
C TYR A 83 11.38 -0.80 7.53
N VAL A 84 11.84 -1.19 6.33
CA VAL A 84 13.26 -1.52 6.10
C VAL A 84 13.72 -0.96 4.76
N SER A 85 14.97 -0.49 4.73
CA SER A 85 15.62 0.05 3.53
C SER A 85 16.52 -0.96 2.81
N THR A 86 16.52 -2.23 3.23
CA THR A 86 17.46 -3.27 2.76
C THR A 86 16.79 -4.61 2.51
N ASP A 87 15.50 -4.63 2.15
CA ASP A 87 14.83 -5.88 1.79
C ASP A 87 15.29 -6.35 0.40
N PRO A 88 15.66 -7.63 0.19
CA PRO A 88 16.01 -8.15 -1.13
C PRO A 88 14.95 -7.91 -2.21
N LEU A 89 13.68 -7.76 -1.82
CA LEU A 89 12.59 -7.42 -2.73
C LEU A 89 12.77 -6.04 -3.36
N ILE A 90 13.46 -5.10 -2.71
CA ILE A 90 13.78 -3.78 -3.26
C ILE A 90 14.66 -3.95 -4.51
N ASP A 91 15.75 -4.71 -4.41
CA ASP A 91 16.66 -4.94 -5.53
C ASP A 91 15.96 -5.64 -6.69
N ILE A 92 15.13 -6.65 -6.39
CA ILE A 92 14.33 -7.38 -7.38
C ILE A 92 13.38 -6.43 -8.12
N ALA A 93 12.67 -5.58 -7.38
CA ALA A 93 11.72 -4.63 -7.96
C ALA A 93 12.44 -3.56 -8.80
N CYS A 94 13.58 -3.05 -8.33
CA CYS A 94 14.37 -2.05 -9.06
C CYS A 94 14.96 -2.60 -10.36
N MET A 95 15.45 -3.85 -10.36
CA MET A 95 15.89 -4.51 -11.59
C MET A 95 14.75 -4.67 -12.60
N ALA A 96 13.53 -4.97 -12.15
CA ALA A 96 12.38 -5.10 -13.02
C ALA A 96 11.93 -3.76 -13.65
N LEU A 97 12.14 -2.64 -12.94
CA LEU A 97 11.85 -1.28 -13.42
C LEU A 97 12.88 -0.71 -14.40
N GLY A 98 14.03 -1.36 -14.61
CA GLY A 98 15.07 -0.92 -15.53
C GLY A 98 16.06 0.08 -14.90
N ASP A 99 16.97 -0.43 -14.07
CA ASP A 99 18.05 0.30 -13.38
C ASP A 99 17.58 1.46 -12.48
N ALA A 100 16.40 1.33 -11.87
CA ALA A 100 15.98 2.23 -10.81
C ALA A 100 16.95 2.13 -9.62
N ASN A 101 17.22 3.25 -8.93
CA ASN A 101 18.15 3.27 -7.80
C ASN A 101 17.47 2.65 -6.56
N PRO A 102 17.99 1.55 -5.97
CA PRO A 102 17.40 0.93 -4.78
C PRO A 102 17.32 1.85 -3.57
N HIS A 103 18.21 2.86 -3.48
CA HIS A 103 18.21 3.83 -2.38
C HIS A 103 17.01 4.78 -2.37
N ASP A 104 16.28 4.87 -3.49
CA ASP A 104 15.07 5.70 -3.60
C ASP A 104 13.84 4.98 -3.05
N PHE A 105 13.94 3.69 -2.75
CA PHE A 105 12.81 2.84 -2.38
C PHE A 105 12.93 2.28 -0.98
N HIS A 106 11.77 1.97 -0.41
CA HIS A 106 11.62 1.41 0.91
C HIS A 106 10.65 0.24 0.89
N ALA A 107 10.88 -0.74 1.76
CA ALA A 107 9.98 -1.86 1.96
C ALA A 107 9.10 -1.61 3.19
N TYR A 108 7.79 -1.57 2.97
CA TYR A 108 6.76 -1.40 3.98
C TYR A 108 6.03 -2.72 4.17
N SER A 109 6.26 -3.37 5.30
CA SER A 109 5.68 -4.67 5.63
C SER A 109 4.57 -4.54 6.67
N PHE A 110 3.49 -5.28 6.47
CA PHE A 110 2.38 -5.45 7.43
C PHE A 110 2.46 -6.85 8.02
N ILE A 111 2.62 -6.94 9.33
CA ILE A 111 2.89 -8.20 10.03
C ILE A 111 1.62 -8.73 10.68
N SER A 112 1.26 -9.98 10.40
CA SER A 112 0.10 -10.66 10.99
C SER A 112 0.28 -10.86 12.49
N ALA A 113 -0.76 -10.53 13.27
CA ALA A 113 -0.82 -10.81 14.71
C ALA A 113 -0.82 -12.31 15.05
N TRP A 114 -1.34 -13.14 14.14
CA TRP A 114 -1.51 -14.57 14.37
C TRP A 114 -0.25 -15.38 14.08
N THR A 115 0.50 -14.98 13.06
CA THR A 115 1.65 -15.76 12.56
C THR A 115 2.99 -15.07 12.73
N ASN A 116 3.00 -13.77 13.06
CA ASN A 116 4.18 -12.92 13.07
C ASN A 116 4.97 -12.97 11.74
N ARG A 117 4.26 -13.15 10.63
CA ARG A 117 4.81 -13.13 9.27
C ARG A 117 4.23 -11.95 8.50
N SER A 118 5.00 -11.44 7.53
CA SER A 118 4.53 -10.42 6.61
C SER A 118 3.40 -10.98 5.75
N VAL A 119 2.26 -10.29 5.74
CA VAL A 119 1.11 -10.61 4.88
C VAL A 119 1.00 -9.67 3.68
N LEU A 120 1.64 -8.51 3.78
CA LEU A 120 1.75 -7.53 2.70
C LEU A 120 3.12 -6.86 2.81
N CYS A 121 3.91 -6.88 1.74
CA CYS A 121 5.14 -6.12 1.63
C CYS A 121 5.07 -5.25 0.37
N ILE A 122 5.29 -3.94 0.51
CA ILE A 122 5.16 -2.96 -0.57
C ILE A 122 6.50 -2.27 -0.74
N ILE A 123 6.99 -2.20 -1.97
CA ILE A 123 8.18 -1.44 -2.34
C ILE A 123 7.72 -0.12 -2.98
N ALA A 124 7.97 0.99 -2.29
CA ALA A 124 7.53 2.32 -2.72
C ALA A 124 8.52 3.40 -2.27
N LYS A 125 8.45 4.58 -2.88
CA LYS A 125 9.32 5.71 -2.49
C LYS A 125 8.86 6.40 -1.22
N ARG A 126 7.55 6.54 -1.03
CA ARG A 126 6.96 7.27 0.10
C ARG A 126 5.52 6.80 0.37
N ILE A 127 5.00 7.23 1.51
CA ILE A 127 3.65 6.89 1.97
C ILE A 127 2.91 8.16 2.42
N LEU A 128 1.63 8.24 2.06
CA LEU A 128 0.73 9.31 2.48
C LEU A 128 -0.40 8.73 3.33
N ALA A 129 -0.75 9.40 4.44
CA ALA A 129 -2.02 9.19 5.12
C ALA A 129 -3.09 10.06 4.47
N GLN A 130 -4.21 9.44 4.10
CA GLN A 130 -5.42 10.20 3.80
C GLN A 130 -6.22 10.38 5.09
N SER A 131 -6.42 11.63 5.49
CA SER A 131 -7.41 11.95 6.52
C SER A 131 -8.78 11.84 5.88
N SER A 132 -9.61 10.92 6.35
CA SER A 132 -11.03 10.91 6.05
C SER A 132 -11.62 12.22 6.56
N ALA A 133 -12.01 13.12 5.65
CA ALA A 133 -12.73 14.33 6.04
C ALA A 133 -14.07 13.89 6.66
N SER A 134 -14.15 14.05 7.98
CA SER A 134 -15.35 13.87 8.80
C SER A 134 -16.46 14.86 8.43
#